data_AF-A0A409YPJ7-F1
#
_entry.id   AF-A0A409YPJ7-F1
#
_cell.length_a   1.000
_cell.length_b   1.000
_cell.length_c   1.000
_cell.angle_alpha   90.00
_cell.angle_beta   90.00
_cell.angle_gamma   90.00
#
_symmetry.space_group_name_H-M   'P 1'
#
loop_
_entity.id
_entity.type
_entity.pdbx_description
1 polymer ?
#
loop_
_entity_poly.entity_id
_entity_poly.type
_entity_poly.pdbx_seq_one_letter_code
_entity_poly.pdbx_strand_id
1 'polypeptide(L)'
;MMAQHLKDKQPDLGITDRDVLCVAVAGLCHDLGHGPWSHVWDGMFIPEVLRREPERLQHLQGWTHEKGSEMLFNALVKDNNIQLQQEDFDFIKALIAGEPLRTPHEKIFLFDIVANKRNGLDVDKFDYIHRDSHTVGSPISISLDRIINSARVLDNQICYDIKDANHIYEICAARFKLHKIFYNHKSAKAIEYMIIDALLAADPHMNIVQRIDNPKSYLYLTDSILERIEESESDELEPARAIIDRIRVRDLYQCVDYKCISWPARRPFLEYITPQRIVDAANALAQESGQDVDILKDDVVVDSSIMHYGMKQSNPLDSVKFYSKRSADVCAHPQPGDYSLLMPTYFAEVLLRIFSKNKNVFGIVQAGYRKVLKDLQEAIESGRIKACDPAECSPTCACACHFAPLIQDVPAIMLTDIDDLASAPTPPATEAPSTPKAKAHSRQGSFSFSGMGGGTGGSASTPFFNNNSFTTVPPNYVPPSPSAAAAKNRKPRSKVLQNKDRNVSGSGNSSMESIGSVDSASTTTLVAGSGGSGSSGSLIKNKKRERDDDGEGAPVTEREVKKHRLKG
;
A
#
# COMPACT_ATOMS: atom_id res chain seq x y z
N MET A 1 0.50 25.13 -5.01
CA MET A 1 0.37 24.07 -6.04
C MET A 1 1.57 24.12 -6.98
N MET A 2 2.10 22.95 -7.39
CA MET A 2 3.29 22.84 -8.24
C MET A 2 3.15 23.56 -9.60
N ALA A 3 2.04 23.35 -10.31
CA ALA A 3 1.80 23.99 -11.61
C ALA A 3 1.82 25.52 -11.54
N GLN A 4 1.18 26.09 -10.50
CA GLN A 4 1.18 27.54 -10.26
C GLN A 4 2.60 28.07 -9.99
N HIS A 5 3.38 27.35 -9.17
CA HIS A 5 4.77 27.73 -8.90
C HIS A 5 5.60 27.79 -10.19
N LEU A 6 5.49 26.77 -11.05
CA LEU A 6 6.21 26.73 -12.33
C LEU A 6 5.75 27.85 -13.28
N LYS A 7 4.44 28.14 -13.33
CA LYS A 7 3.87 29.25 -14.11
C LYS A 7 4.47 30.59 -13.70
N ASP A 8 4.52 30.86 -12.40
CA ASP A 8 4.99 32.14 -11.86
C ASP A 8 6.52 32.29 -11.98
N LYS A 9 7.25 31.19 -11.79
CA LYS A 9 8.72 31.18 -11.79
C LYS A 9 9.35 31.15 -13.18
N GLN A 10 8.68 30.54 -14.17
CA GLN A 10 9.17 30.45 -15.55
C GLN A 10 8.04 30.81 -16.54
N PRO A 11 7.73 32.11 -16.72
CA PRO A 11 6.68 32.56 -17.63
C PRO A 11 6.87 32.08 -19.08
N ASP A 12 8.12 31.90 -19.51
CA ASP A 12 8.49 31.46 -20.86
C ASP A 12 8.01 30.03 -21.19
N LEU A 13 7.62 29.24 -20.19
CA LEU A 13 7.01 27.91 -20.41
C LEU A 13 5.61 28.00 -21.03
N GLY A 14 4.99 29.18 -21.05
CA GLY A 14 3.66 29.38 -21.61
C GLY A 14 2.56 28.62 -20.87
N ILE A 15 2.74 28.36 -19.56
CA ILE A 15 1.72 27.69 -18.73
C ILE A 15 0.53 28.64 -18.57
N THR A 16 -0.64 28.19 -18.99
CA THR A 16 -1.90 28.96 -18.95
C THR A 16 -2.72 28.62 -17.72
N ASP A 17 -3.75 29.43 -17.41
CA ASP A 17 -4.71 29.09 -16.35
C ASP A 17 -5.49 27.81 -16.65
N ARG A 18 -5.75 27.53 -17.94
CA ARG A 18 -6.30 26.26 -18.41
C ARG A 18 -5.41 25.08 -17.97
N ASP A 19 -4.09 25.18 -18.19
CA ASP A 19 -3.17 24.11 -17.83
C ASP A 19 -3.16 23.86 -16.32
N VAL A 20 -3.15 24.93 -15.52
CA VAL A 20 -3.20 24.85 -14.05
C VAL A 20 -4.50 24.18 -13.60
N LEU A 21 -5.63 24.54 -14.20
CA LEU A 21 -6.92 23.93 -13.91
C LEU A 21 -6.96 22.44 -14.28
N CYS A 22 -6.51 22.08 -15.48
CA CYS A 22 -6.47 20.67 -15.92
C CYS A 22 -5.59 19.82 -15.00
N VAL A 23 -4.42 20.32 -14.60
CA VAL A 23 -3.54 19.63 -13.63
C VAL A 23 -4.21 19.50 -12.26
N ALA A 24 -4.91 20.53 -11.79
CA ALA A 24 -5.62 20.47 -10.51
C ALA A 24 -6.77 19.47 -10.54
N VAL A 25 -7.56 19.44 -11.62
CA VAL A 25 -8.65 18.46 -11.79
C VAL A 25 -8.09 17.05 -11.91
N ALA A 26 -7.01 16.84 -12.66
CA ALA A 26 -6.34 15.54 -12.73
C ALA A 26 -5.85 15.08 -11.34
N GLY A 27 -5.20 15.97 -10.58
CA GLY A 27 -4.79 15.66 -9.21
C GLY A 27 -5.96 15.33 -8.27
N LEU A 28 -7.09 16.02 -8.41
CA LEU A 28 -8.30 15.74 -7.64
C LEU A 28 -8.94 14.38 -8.00
N CYS A 29 -8.86 14.00 -9.27
CA CYS A 29 -9.59 12.84 -9.82
C CYS A 29 -8.73 11.57 -10.02
N HIS A 30 -7.42 11.61 -9.73
CA HIS A 30 -6.52 10.49 -10.04
C HIS A 30 -6.85 9.19 -9.29
N ASP A 31 -7.43 9.30 -8.09
CA ASP A 31 -7.77 8.17 -7.21
C ASP A 31 -9.23 7.72 -7.26
N LEU A 32 -10.06 8.30 -8.14
CA LEU A 32 -11.49 7.96 -8.22
C LEU A 32 -11.74 6.45 -8.40
N GLY A 33 -10.86 5.76 -9.11
CA GLY A 33 -10.99 4.36 -9.50
C GLY A 33 -10.62 3.34 -8.44
N HIS A 34 -10.19 3.74 -7.25
CA HIS A 34 -9.93 2.80 -6.17
C HIS A 34 -11.22 2.08 -5.74
N GLY A 35 -11.15 0.76 -5.68
CA GLY A 35 -12.21 -0.07 -5.12
C GLY A 35 -12.07 -0.26 -3.60
N PRO A 36 -12.86 -1.15 -3.00
CA PRO A 36 -12.82 -1.44 -1.57
C PRO A 36 -11.41 -1.78 -1.07
N TRP A 37 -10.96 -1.11 -0.01
CA TRP A 37 -9.59 -1.20 0.54
C TRP A 37 -8.46 -0.91 -0.48
N SER A 38 -8.73 -0.05 -1.46
CA SER A 38 -7.74 0.51 -2.41
C SER A 38 -6.85 -0.56 -3.05
N HIS A 39 -5.60 -0.72 -2.60
CA HIS A 39 -4.64 -1.66 -3.18
C HIS A 39 -4.93 -3.13 -2.93
N VAL A 40 -5.80 -3.46 -1.97
CA VAL A 40 -6.31 -4.82 -1.80
C VAL A 40 -7.18 -5.20 -3.00
N TRP A 41 -7.94 -4.23 -3.53
CA TRP A 41 -8.83 -4.45 -4.67
C TRP A 41 -8.06 -4.79 -5.95
N ASP A 42 -7.29 -3.83 -6.48
CA ASP A 42 -6.60 -3.97 -7.76
C ASP A 42 -5.32 -4.81 -7.67
N GLY A 43 -4.62 -4.76 -6.53
CA GLY A 43 -3.36 -5.45 -6.32
C GLY A 43 -3.47 -6.90 -5.85
N MET A 44 -4.63 -7.33 -5.34
CA MET A 44 -4.80 -8.68 -4.80
C MET A 44 -6.10 -9.37 -5.22
N PHE A 45 -7.26 -8.76 -4.99
CA PHE A 45 -8.56 -9.38 -5.28
C PHE A 45 -8.77 -9.60 -6.78
N ILE A 46 -8.64 -8.56 -7.61
CA ILE A 46 -8.80 -8.68 -9.07
C ILE A 46 -7.84 -9.71 -9.69
N PRO A 47 -6.53 -9.70 -9.40
CA PRO A 47 -5.62 -10.74 -9.85
C PRO A 47 -6.03 -12.16 -9.43
N GLU A 48 -6.54 -12.34 -8.21
CA GLU A 48 -6.92 -13.66 -7.71
C GLU A 48 -8.20 -14.17 -8.37
N VAL A 49 -9.18 -13.32 -8.65
CA VAL A 49 -10.37 -13.71 -9.43
C VAL A 49 -9.97 -14.04 -10.88
N LEU A 50 -9.14 -13.22 -11.52
CA LEU A 50 -8.62 -13.48 -12.88
C LEU A 50 -7.86 -14.82 -12.95
N ARG A 51 -7.12 -15.19 -11.90
CA ARG A 51 -6.42 -16.47 -11.82
C ARG A 51 -7.38 -17.66 -11.74
N ARG A 52 -8.52 -17.50 -11.06
CA ARG A 52 -9.53 -18.56 -10.90
C ARG A 52 -10.44 -18.69 -12.11
N GLU A 53 -10.75 -17.57 -12.77
CA GLU A 53 -11.72 -17.51 -13.87
C GLU A 53 -11.18 -16.73 -15.10
N PRO A 54 -10.05 -17.15 -15.69
CA PRO A 54 -9.36 -16.38 -16.73
C PRO A 54 -10.19 -16.19 -18.00
N GLU A 55 -11.04 -17.15 -18.34
CA GLU A 55 -11.90 -17.09 -19.53
C GLU A 55 -13.09 -16.14 -19.34
N ARG A 56 -13.71 -16.13 -18.14
CA ARG A 56 -14.88 -15.27 -17.85
C ARG A 56 -14.51 -13.79 -17.80
N LEU A 57 -13.29 -13.48 -17.33
CA LEU A 57 -12.90 -12.12 -16.94
C LEU A 57 -11.73 -11.58 -17.76
N GLN A 58 -11.48 -12.13 -18.96
CA GLN A 58 -10.38 -11.72 -19.83
C GLN A 58 -10.37 -10.21 -20.13
N HIS A 59 -11.54 -9.56 -20.17
CA HIS A 59 -11.65 -8.11 -20.41
C HIS A 59 -11.07 -7.26 -19.27
N LEU A 60 -10.97 -7.81 -18.06
CA LEU A 60 -10.33 -7.17 -16.90
C LEU A 60 -8.81 -7.40 -16.84
N GLN A 61 -8.23 -8.09 -17.82
CA GLN A 61 -6.78 -8.28 -17.87
C GLN A 61 -6.06 -6.93 -17.92
N GLY A 62 -5.18 -6.70 -16.95
CA GLY A 62 -4.49 -5.42 -16.80
C GLY A 62 -5.40 -4.28 -16.34
N TRP A 63 -6.49 -4.58 -15.63
CA TRP A 63 -7.24 -3.59 -14.85
C TRP A 63 -6.32 -2.92 -13.83
N THR A 64 -6.47 -1.60 -13.68
CA THR A 64 -5.78 -0.80 -12.66
C THR A 64 -6.74 0.26 -12.12
N HIS A 65 -6.46 0.81 -10.94
CA HIS A 65 -7.27 1.91 -10.42
C HIS A 65 -7.21 3.14 -11.35
N GLU A 66 -6.13 3.39 -12.10
CA GLU A 66 -6.09 4.49 -13.07
C GLU A 66 -7.14 4.33 -14.20
N LYS A 67 -7.32 3.11 -14.72
CA LYS A 67 -8.40 2.81 -15.69
C LYS A 67 -9.78 3.03 -15.07
N GLY A 68 -9.95 2.65 -13.80
CA GLY A 68 -11.15 2.94 -13.03
C GLY A 68 -11.39 4.44 -12.85
N SER A 69 -10.33 5.22 -12.61
CA SER A 69 -10.40 6.67 -12.44
C SER A 69 -10.84 7.35 -13.73
N GLU A 70 -10.30 6.92 -14.88
CA GLU A 70 -10.77 7.41 -16.19
C GLU A 70 -12.25 7.05 -16.42
N MET A 71 -12.67 5.82 -16.11
CA MET A 71 -14.06 5.40 -16.28
C MET A 71 -15.01 6.25 -15.42
N LEU A 72 -14.71 6.42 -14.13
CA LEU A 72 -15.53 7.19 -13.21
C LEU A 72 -15.47 8.69 -13.51
N PHE A 73 -14.33 9.23 -13.94
CA PHE A 73 -14.23 10.60 -14.41
C PHE A 73 -15.13 10.87 -15.61
N ASN A 74 -15.15 9.96 -16.60
CA ASN A 74 -16.06 10.08 -17.75
C ASN A 74 -17.54 10.11 -17.29
N ALA A 75 -17.91 9.22 -16.37
CA ALA A 75 -19.27 9.16 -15.84
C ALA A 75 -19.62 10.41 -15.03
N LEU A 76 -18.70 10.90 -14.18
CA LEU A 76 -18.87 12.09 -13.36
C LEU A 76 -19.14 13.32 -14.23
N VAL A 77 -18.35 13.54 -15.28
CA VAL A 77 -18.51 14.69 -16.18
C VAL A 77 -19.85 14.61 -16.91
N LYS A 78 -20.19 13.44 -17.45
CA LYS A 78 -21.43 13.21 -18.21
C LYS A 78 -22.68 13.33 -17.35
N ASP A 79 -22.74 12.61 -16.23
CA ASP A 79 -23.96 12.51 -15.40
C ASP A 79 -24.27 13.83 -14.67
N ASN A 80 -23.25 14.67 -14.42
CA ASN A 80 -23.41 15.98 -13.79
C ASN A 80 -23.43 17.15 -14.80
N ASN A 81 -23.42 16.87 -16.11
CA ASN A 81 -23.42 17.88 -17.19
C ASN A 81 -22.30 18.93 -17.06
N ILE A 82 -21.11 18.52 -16.59
CA ILE A 82 -19.97 19.42 -16.43
C ILE A 82 -19.47 19.81 -17.83
N GLN A 83 -19.42 21.12 -18.08
CA GLN A 83 -18.96 21.65 -19.36
C GLN A 83 -17.44 21.65 -19.39
N LEU A 84 -16.85 20.69 -20.11
CA LEU A 84 -15.43 20.62 -20.41
C LEU A 84 -15.24 20.51 -21.93
N GLN A 85 -14.25 21.23 -22.47
CA GLN A 85 -13.85 21.03 -23.85
C GLN A 85 -13.26 19.63 -24.02
N GLN A 86 -13.43 19.03 -25.20
CA GLN A 86 -12.98 17.66 -25.45
C GLN A 86 -11.46 17.56 -25.28
N GLU A 87 -10.72 18.58 -25.71
CA GLU A 87 -9.27 18.65 -25.56
C GLU A 87 -8.85 18.65 -24.08
N ASP A 88 -9.56 19.38 -23.21
CA ASP A 88 -9.29 19.46 -21.77
C ASP A 88 -9.60 18.13 -21.09
N PHE A 89 -10.71 17.52 -21.49
CA PHE A 89 -11.15 16.22 -21.00
C PHE A 89 -10.13 15.13 -21.31
N ASP A 90 -9.63 15.08 -22.55
CA ASP A 90 -8.60 14.12 -22.96
C ASP A 90 -7.26 14.40 -22.30
N PHE A 91 -6.91 15.67 -22.09
CA PHE A 91 -5.70 16.07 -21.38
C PHE A 91 -5.73 15.67 -19.89
N ILE A 92 -6.85 15.90 -19.19
CA ILE A 92 -7.01 15.48 -17.78
C ILE A 92 -6.84 13.96 -17.65
N LYS A 93 -7.46 13.18 -18.54
CA LYS A 93 -7.33 11.72 -18.54
C LYS A 93 -5.90 11.27 -18.82
N ALA A 94 -5.22 11.92 -19.76
CA ALA A 94 -3.82 11.64 -20.05
C ALA A 94 -2.92 11.95 -18.84
N LEU A 95 -3.19 13.03 -18.09
CA LEU A 95 -2.48 13.38 -16.87
C LEU A 95 -2.70 12.35 -15.74
N ILE A 96 -3.92 11.86 -15.56
CA ILE A 96 -4.24 10.78 -14.60
C ILE A 96 -3.49 9.50 -14.96
N ALA A 97 -3.49 9.12 -16.24
CA ALA A 97 -2.77 7.93 -16.71
C ALA A 97 -1.24 8.10 -16.69
N GLY A 98 -0.73 9.34 -16.76
CA GLY A 98 0.69 9.64 -16.93
C GLY A 98 1.20 9.34 -18.33
N GLU A 99 0.37 9.54 -19.37
CA GLU A 99 0.62 9.11 -20.75
C GLU A 99 0.69 10.31 -21.72
N PRO A 100 1.84 10.99 -21.84
CA PRO A 100 1.98 12.21 -22.66
C PRO A 100 1.72 12.00 -24.16
N LEU A 101 1.91 10.77 -24.66
CA LEU A 101 1.69 10.46 -26.07
C LEU A 101 0.22 10.58 -26.52
N ARG A 102 -0.73 10.57 -25.58
CA ARG A 102 -2.17 10.76 -25.87
C ARG A 102 -2.51 12.19 -26.26
N THR A 103 -1.72 13.16 -25.81
CA THR A 103 -1.92 14.59 -26.09
C THR A 103 -0.59 15.24 -26.49
N PRO A 104 -0.08 14.97 -27.71
CA PRO A 104 1.27 15.37 -28.13
C PRO A 104 1.45 16.90 -28.26
N HIS A 105 0.36 17.66 -28.27
CA HIS A 105 0.37 19.13 -28.31
C HIS A 105 0.52 19.76 -26.92
N GLU A 106 0.37 18.98 -25.86
CA GLU A 106 0.44 19.45 -24.48
C GLU A 106 1.88 19.46 -23.95
N LYS A 107 2.09 20.23 -22.88
CA LYS A 107 3.43 20.43 -22.30
C LYS A 107 3.86 19.20 -21.51
N ILE A 108 4.88 18.50 -22.00
CA ILE A 108 5.32 17.19 -21.46
C ILE A 108 5.66 17.24 -19.96
N PHE A 109 6.30 18.30 -19.48
CA PHE A 109 6.69 18.42 -18.06
C PHE A 109 5.50 18.48 -17.10
N LEU A 110 4.26 18.75 -17.57
CA LEU A 110 3.06 18.73 -16.72
C LEU A 110 2.71 17.31 -16.26
N PHE A 111 3.12 16.29 -17.02
CA PHE A 111 2.93 14.88 -16.67
C PHE A 111 3.84 14.44 -15.51
N ASP A 112 4.88 15.21 -15.19
CA ASP A 112 5.72 14.96 -14.01
C ASP A 112 5.03 15.39 -12.69
N ILE A 113 3.87 16.06 -12.76
CA ILE A 113 3.19 16.62 -11.57
C ILE A 113 2.28 15.60 -10.87
N VAL A 114 1.33 14.99 -11.61
CA VAL A 114 0.27 14.13 -11.03
C VAL A 114 0.70 12.66 -10.99
N ALA A 115 1.10 12.12 -12.13
CA ALA A 115 1.48 10.71 -12.26
C ALA A 115 2.82 10.60 -13.00
N ASN A 116 3.92 10.76 -12.26
CA ASN A 116 5.26 10.84 -12.84
C ASN A 116 5.80 9.43 -13.14
N LYS A 117 5.58 8.94 -14.36
CA LYS A 117 6.08 7.63 -14.78
C LYS A 117 7.59 7.59 -15.03
N ARG A 118 8.29 8.73 -15.05
CA ARG A 118 9.74 8.83 -15.30
C ARG A 118 10.55 8.41 -14.07
N ASN A 119 10.23 8.96 -12.92
CA ASN A 119 10.97 8.72 -11.67
C ASN A 119 10.08 8.55 -10.43
N GLY A 120 8.76 8.65 -10.59
CA GLY A 120 7.81 8.48 -9.50
C GLY A 120 7.88 9.59 -8.46
N LEU A 121 8.36 10.78 -8.81
CA LEU A 121 8.35 11.94 -7.93
C LEU A 121 7.23 12.89 -8.35
N ASP A 122 6.07 12.74 -7.71
CA ASP A 122 4.82 13.44 -8.02
C ASP A 122 4.12 13.91 -6.74
N VAL A 123 3.09 14.75 -6.90
CA VAL A 123 2.39 15.38 -5.77
C VAL A 123 1.48 14.42 -5.01
N ASP A 124 1.06 13.32 -5.63
CA ASP A 124 0.39 12.19 -4.96
C ASP A 124 1.24 11.67 -3.80
N LYS A 125 2.51 11.33 -4.08
CA LYS A 125 3.44 10.85 -3.04
C LYS A 125 3.72 11.88 -1.98
N PHE A 126 3.83 13.13 -2.36
CA PHE A 126 4.04 14.21 -1.39
C PHE A 126 2.88 14.27 -0.39
N ASP A 127 1.65 14.14 -0.87
CA ASP A 127 0.46 14.16 -0.02
C ASP A 127 0.38 12.92 0.88
N TYR A 128 0.37 11.71 0.31
CA TYR A 128 0.13 10.51 1.12
C TYR A 128 1.27 10.25 2.12
N ILE A 129 2.53 10.53 1.77
CA ILE A 129 3.65 10.34 2.71
C ILE A 129 3.45 11.24 3.93
N HIS A 130 3.06 12.49 3.72
CA HIS A 130 2.82 13.44 4.80
C HIS A 130 1.56 13.07 5.60
N ARG A 131 0.44 12.83 4.92
CA ARG A 131 -0.86 12.47 5.50
C ARG A 131 -0.79 11.19 6.31
N ASP A 132 -0.21 10.13 5.75
CA ASP A 132 -0.19 8.82 6.37
C ASP A 132 0.78 8.79 7.54
N SER A 133 1.96 9.40 7.40
CA SER A 133 2.93 9.49 8.50
C SER A 133 2.35 10.21 9.72
N HIS A 134 1.57 11.26 9.50
CA HIS A 134 0.83 11.94 10.56
C HIS A 134 -0.25 11.03 11.16
N THR A 135 -1.06 10.38 10.32
CA THR A 135 -2.19 9.53 10.74
C THR A 135 -1.75 8.30 11.54
N VAL A 136 -0.64 7.66 11.17
CA VAL A 136 -0.08 6.51 11.90
C VAL A 136 0.70 6.93 13.16
N GLY A 137 0.81 8.22 13.46
CA GLY A 137 1.49 8.74 14.64
C GLY A 137 3.01 8.71 14.56
N SER A 138 3.59 8.64 13.36
CA SER A 138 5.04 8.73 13.12
C SER A 138 5.33 9.81 12.08
N PRO A 139 5.08 11.09 12.41
CA PRO A 139 5.16 12.18 11.44
C PRO A 139 6.56 12.25 10.84
N ILE A 140 6.62 12.26 9.52
CA ILE A 140 7.87 12.42 8.77
C ILE A 140 7.97 13.90 8.36
N SER A 141 8.97 14.59 8.91
CA SER A 141 9.20 16.01 8.63
C SER A 141 9.94 16.21 7.31
N ILE A 142 9.20 16.20 6.19
CA ILE A 142 9.72 16.60 4.88
C ILE A 142 9.18 17.99 4.55
N SER A 143 10.07 18.93 4.22
CA SER A 143 9.65 20.26 3.77
C SER A 143 9.22 20.22 2.30
N LEU A 144 7.94 19.93 2.05
CA LEU A 144 7.37 19.91 0.70
C LEU A 144 7.47 21.28 0.02
N ASP A 145 7.31 22.37 0.78
CA ASP A 145 7.49 23.73 0.26
C ASP A 145 8.90 23.95 -0.31
N ARG A 146 9.92 23.39 0.32
CA ARG A 146 11.30 23.46 -0.17
C ARG A 146 11.45 22.75 -1.51
N ILE A 147 10.86 21.57 -1.67
CA ILE A 147 10.90 20.79 -2.91
C ILE A 147 10.16 21.51 -4.04
N ILE A 148 8.96 22.04 -3.76
CA ILE A 148 8.19 22.83 -4.74
C ILE A 148 8.97 24.08 -5.14
N ASN A 149 9.51 24.83 -4.18
CA ASN A 149 10.31 26.03 -4.46
C ASN A 149 11.60 25.74 -5.24
N SER A 150 12.14 24.52 -5.09
CA SER A 150 13.29 24.06 -5.83
C SER A 150 12.95 23.60 -7.25
N ALA A 151 11.70 23.29 -7.57
CA ALA A 151 11.32 22.76 -8.87
C ALA A 151 11.56 23.80 -9.99
N ARG A 152 12.07 23.33 -11.13
CA ARG A 152 12.28 24.13 -12.34
C ARG A 152 12.19 23.23 -13.57
N VAL A 153 11.62 23.71 -14.66
CA VAL A 153 11.54 22.97 -15.91
C VAL A 153 12.78 23.22 -16.76
N LEU A 154 13.46 22.13 -17.13
CA LEU A 154 14.63 22.09 -18.02
C LEU A 154 14.51 20.86 -18.92
N ASP A 155 14.89 20.93 -20.19
CA ASP A 155 14.77 19.82 -21.15
C ASP A 155 13.37 19.15 -21.13
N ASN A 156 12.29 19.94 -21.04
CA ASN A 156 10.90 19.46 -20.94
C ASN A 156 10.63 18.47 -19.79
N GLN A 157 11.34 18.57 -18.67
CA GLN A 157 11.05 17.80 -17.44
C GLN A 157 11.28 18.65 -16.19
N ILE A 158 10.67 18.25 -15.07
CA ILE A 158 10.90 18.89 -13.78
C ILE A 158 12.25 18.46 -13.20
N CYS A 159 13.10 19.44 -12.94
CA CYS A 159 14.42 19.32 -12.33
C CYS A 159 14.45 20.05 -10.97
N TYR A 160 15.38 19.64 -10.11
CA TYR A 160 15.54 20.20 -8.75
C TYR A 160 16.93 20.80 -8.55
N ASP A 161 17.11 21.63 -7.54
CA ASP A 161 18.42 22.19 -7.19
C ASP A 161 19.25 21.07 -6.56
N ILE A 162 20.50 20.90 -7.01
CA ILE A 162 21.38 19.81 -6.54
C ILE A 162 21.57 19.81 -5.03
N LYS A 163 21.50 20.99 -4.37
CA LYS A 163 21.58 21.09 -2.91
C LYS A 163 20.44 20.35 -2.18
N ASP A 164 19.34 20.08 -2.89
CA ASP A 164 18.14 19.43 -2.36
C ASP A 164 18.09 17.93 -2.70
N ALA A 165 19.14 17.36 -3.31
CA ALA A 165 19.23 15.93 -3.62
C ALA A 165 19.01 15.03 -2.40
N ASN A 166 19.56 15.38 -1.24
CA ASN A 166 19.34 14.64 0.00
C ASN A 166 17.87 14.68 0.45
N HIS A 167 17.14 15.78 0.22
CA HIS A 167 15.72 15.88 0.56
C HIS A 167 14.87 15.02 -0.37
N ILE A 168 15.23 14.94 -1.66
CA ILE A 168 14.60 14.00 -2.61
C ILE A 168 14.82 12.55 -2.16
N TYR A 169 16.04 12.22 -1.74
CA TYR A 169 16.33 10.90 -1.18
C TYR A 169 15.51 10.61 0.09
N GLU A 170 15.36 11.58 0.98
CA GLU A 170 14.54 11.45 2.20
C GLU A 170 13.08 11.14 1.89
N ILE A 171 12.50 11.70 0.81
CA ILE A 171 11.14 11.36 0.35
C ILE A 171 11.08 9.87 -0.05
N CYS A 172 12.04 9.41 -0.85
CA CYS A 172 12.12 8.01 -1.28
C CYS A 172 12.31 7.05 -0.08
N ALA A 173 13.13 7.43 0.89
CA ALA A 173 13.36 6.68 2.12
C ALA A 173 12.11 6.66 3.02
N ALA A 174 11.39 7.78 3.12
CA ALA A 174 10.13 7.89 3.84
C ALA A 174 9.07 6.96 3.25
N ARG A 175 8.94 6.93 1.92
CA ARG A 175 8.07 5.98 1.22
C ARG A 175 8.44 4.54 1.58
N PHE A 176 9.71 4.17 1.46
CA PHE A 176 10.17 2.82 1.81
C PHE A 176 9.80 2.46 3.26
N LYS A 177 10.03 3.36 4.21
CA LYS A 177 9.69 3.19 5.62
C LYS A 177 8.18 2.95 5.81
N LEU A 178 7.32 3.73 5.15
CA LEU A 178 5.87 3.57 5.24
C LEU A 178 5.42 2.20 4.72
N HIS A 179 5.94 1.78 3.56
CA HIS A 179 5.67 0.45 3.02
C HIS A 179 6.13 -0.65 3.96
N LYS A 180 7.36 -0.58 4.49
CA LYS A 180 7.96 -1.63 5.30
C LYS A 180 7.27 -1.81 6.66
N ILE A 181 6.91 -0.71 7.32
CA ILE A 181 6.42 -0.72 8.69
C ILE A 181 4.90 -0.78 8.76
N PHE A 182 4.21 -0.02 7.91
CA PHE A 182 2.76 0.20 8.04
C PHE A 182 1.98 -0.53 6.96
N TYR A 183 2.18 -0.20 5.67
CA TYR A 183 1.37 -0.78 4.59
C TYR A 183 1.55 -2.28 4.45
N ASN A 184 2.75 -2.79 4.79
CA ASN A 184 3.03 -4.22 4.86
C ASN A 184 3.15 -4.70 6.30
N HIS A 185 2.36 -4.18 7.23
CA HIS A 185 2.33 -4.78 8.56
C HIS A 185 1.75 -6.20 8.50
N LYS A 186 2.40 -7.18 9.15
CA LYS A 186 2.02 -8.61 9.06
C LYS A 186 0.56 -8.87 9.43
N SER A 187 0.01 -8.17 10.42
CA SER A 187 -1.39 -8.36 10.82
C SER A 187 -2.37 -7.66 9.89
N ALA A 188 -1.94 -6.59 9.19
CA ALA A 188 -2.76 -5.96 8.16
C ALA A 188 -2.85 -6.90 6.96
N LYS A 189 -1.71 -7.40 6.46
CA LYS A 189 -1.67 -8.43 5.41
C LYS A 189 -2.52 -9.67 5.73
N ALA A 190 -2.49 -10.16 6.97
CA ALA A 190 -3.34 -11.27 7.40
C ALA A 190 -4.85 -10.96 7.22
N ILE A 191 -5.27 -9.75 7.58
CA ILE A 191 -6.67 -9.30 7.41
C ILE A 191 -6.99 -9.14 5.93
N GLU A 192 -6.08 -8.57 5.13
CA GLU A 192 -6.27 -8.43 3.68
C GLU A 192 -6.50 -9.78 3.01
N TYR A 193 -5.72 -10.82 3.35
CA TYR A 193 -5.96 -12.18 2.86
C TYR A 193 -7.31 -12.74 3.28
N MET A 194 -7.77 -12.46 4.51
CA MET A 194 -9.10 -12.87 4.96
C MET A 194 -10.21 -12.11 4.23
N ILE A 195 -10.05 -10.81 4.00
CA ILE A 195 -11.00 -10.01 3.20
C ILE A 195 -11.10 -10.57 1.78
N ILE A 196 -9.97 -10.90 1.16
CA ILE A 196 -9.94 -11.50 -0.18
C ILE A 196 -10.68 -12.84 -0.19
N ASP A 197 -10.38 -13.74 0.76
CA ASP A 197 -11.08 -15.03 0.84
C ASP A 197 -12.60 -14.84 1.06
N ALA A 198 -13.01 -13.87 1.87
CA ALA A 198 -14.42 -13.54 2.09
C ALA A 198 -15.08 -12.99 0.81
N LEU A 199 -14.42 -12.08 0.10
CA LEU A 199 -14.92 -11.54 -1.17
C LEU A 199 -15.01 -12.63 -2.25
N LEU A 200 -14.05 -13.55 -2.30
CA LEU A 200 -14.06 -14.68 -3.24
C LEU A 200 -15.18 -15.67 -2.94
N ALA A 201 -15.50 -15.90 -1.67
CA ALA A 201 -16.65 -16.69 -1.27
C ALA A 201 -17.98 -15.99 -1.61
N ALA A 202 -18.03 -14.65 -1.56
CA ALA A 202 -19.24 -13.88 -1.83
C ALA A 202 -19.48 -13.56 -3.32
N ASP A 203 -18.42 -13.45 -4.14
CA ASP A 203 -18.52 -13.04 -5.55
C ASP A 203 -19.51 -13.86 -6.38
N PRO A 204 -19.56 -15.21 -6.29
CA PRO A 204 -20.49 -16.02 -7.07
C PRO A 204 -21.97 -15.69 -6.84
N HIS A 205 -22.30 -15.12 -5.68
CA HIS A 205 -23.67 -14.83 -5.26
C HIS A 205 -24.01 -13.34 -5.36
N MET A 206 -23.04 -12.46 -5.13
CA MET A 206 -23.25 -11.00 -5.13
C MET A 206 -22.82 -10.31 -6.44
N ASN A 207 -22.17 -11.05 -7.35
CA ASN A 207 -21.60 -10.55 -8.61
C ASN A 207 -20.77 -9.28 -8.37
N ILE A 208 -19.81 -9.36 -7.44
CA ILE A 208 -19.04 -8.21 -6.96
C ILE A 208 -18.15 -7.68 -8.09
N VAL A 209 -17.43 -8.56 -8.76
CA VAL A 209 -16.45 -8.21 -9.82
C VAL A 209 -17.13 -7.60 -11.04
N GLN A 210 -18.32 -8.07 -11.42
CA GLN A 210 -19.07 -7.55 -12.58
C GLN A 210 -19.48 -6.08 -12.41
N ARG A 211 -19.51 -5.56 -11.17
CA ARG A 211 -19.87 -4.16 -10.92
C ARG A 211 -18.82 -3.19 -11.46
N ILE A 212 -17.59 -3.64 -11.69
CA ILE A 212 -16.50 -2.83 -12.26
C ILE A 212 -16.86 -2.34 -13.67
N ASP A 213 -17.58 -3.14 -14.45
CA ASP A 213 -17.91 -2.82 -15.85
C ASP A 213 -18.93 -1.68 -15.99
N ASN A 214 -19.61 -1.32 -14.89
CA ASN A 214 -20.62 -0.27 -14.89
C ASN A 214 -20.26 0.82 -13.88
N PRO A 215 -20.00 2.07 -14.32
CA PRO A 215 -19.59 3.15 -13.42
C PRO A 215 -20.62 3.44 -12.32
N LYS A 216 -21.92 3.28 -12.59
CA LYS A 216 -22.98 3.49 -11.58
C LYS A 216 -22.94 2.42 -10.50
N SER A 217 -22.68 1.16 -10.88
CA SER A 217 -22.54 0.06 -9.92
C SER A 217 -21.23 0.16 -9.15
N TYR A 218 -20.14 0.50 -9.84
CA TYR A 218 -18.81 0.66 -9.24
C TYR A 218 -18.74 1.80 -8.22
N LEU A 219 -19.46 2.91 -8.47
CA LEU A 219 -19.58 4.04 -7.55
C LEU A 219 -20.03 3.63 -6.13
N TYR A 220 -20.89 2.61 -6.03
CA TYR A 220 -21.41 2.11 -4.74
C TYR A 220 -20.69 0.85 -4.26
N LEU A 221 -19.61 0.45 -4.92
CA LEU A 221 -18.73 -0.63 -4.50
C LEU A 221 -17.62 -0.06 -3.64
N THR A 222 -17.92 0.09 -2.36
CA THR A 222 -17.02 0.64 -1.33
C THR A 222 -16.76 -0.40 -0.24
N ASP A 223 -15.96 -0.04 0.76
CA ASP A 223 -15.67 -0.87 1.94
C ASP A 223 -16.93 -1.39 2.65
N SER A 224 -18.08 -0.72 2.47
CA SER A 224 -19.41 -1.15 2.95
C SER A 224 -19.84 -2.55 2.47
N ILE A 225 -19.11 -3.13 1.50
CA ILE A 225 -19.36 -4.49 1.03
C ILE A 225 -19.18 -5.53 2.15
N LEU A 226 -18.30 -5.30 3.13
CA LEU A 226 -18.18 -6.20 4.29
C LEU A 226 -19.47 -6.21 5.11
N GLU A 227 -19.98 -5.03 5.46
CA GLU A 227 -21.22 -4.89 6.22
C GLU A 227 -22.40 -5.52 5.44
N ARG A 228 -22.45 -5.34 4.12
CA ARG A 228 -23.49 -5.98 3.28
C ARG A 228 -23.42 -7.51 3.28
N ILE A 229 -22.23 -8.09 3.36
CA ILE A 229 -22.07 -9.55 3.49
C ILE A 229 -22.52 -9.99 4.89
N GLU A 230 -22.13 -9.26 5.93
CA GLU A 230 -22.52 -9.52 7.33
C GLU A 230 -24.04 -9.42 7.54
N GLU A 231 -24.69 -8.44 6.93
CA GLU A 231 -26.14 -8.20 7.02
C GLU A 231 -26.99 -9.25 6.28
N SER A 232 -26.42 -9.97 5.31
CA SER A 232 -27.16 -10.93 4.52
C SER A 232 -27.55 -12.17 5.32
N GLU A 233 -28.80 -12.59 5.22
CA GLU A 233 -29.34 -13.82 5.81
C GLU A 233 -29.21 -15.05 4.88
N SER A 234 -28.69 -14.87 3.65
CA SER A 234 -28.57 -15.94 2.66
C SER A 234 -27.58 -17.02 3.12
N ASP A 235 -27.97 -18.29 3.05
CA ASP A 235 -27.10 -19.42 3.41
C ASP A 235 -25.85 -19.48 2.54
N GLU A 236 -25.96 -19.04 1.29
CA GLU A 236 -24.86 -19.02 0.31
C GLU A 236 -23.69 -18.10 0.72
N LEU A 237 -23.95 -17.09 1.54
CA LEU A 237 -22.93 -16.17 2.04
C LEU A 237 -22.37 -16.58 3.41
N GLU A 238 -22.79 -17.72 3.97
CA GLU A 238 -22.27 -18.24 5.24
C GLU A 238 -20.74 -18.38 5.24
N PRO A 239 -20.09 -18.93 4.18
CA PRO A 239 -18.64 -19.07 4.19
C PRO A 239 -17.91 -17.73 4.24
N ALA A 240 -18.45 -16.70 3.57
CA ALA A 240 -17.92 -15.35 3.62
C ALA A 240 -18.11 -14.72 5.00
N ARG A 241 -19.32 -14.83 5.58
CA ARG A 241 -19.63 -14.34 6.94
C ARG A 241 -18.74 -15.00 8.00
N ALA A 242 -18.51 -16.31 7.92
CA ALA A 242 -17.67 -17.03 8.87
C ALA A 242 -16.22 -16.50 8.89
N ILE A 243 -15.68 -16.08 7.73
CA ILE A 243 -14.36 -15.45 7.66
C ILE A 243 -14.40 -14.05 8.30
N ILE A 244 -15.44 -13.27 8.03
CA ILE A 244 -15.59 -11.91 8.58
C ILE A 244 -15.75 -11.97 10.11
N ASP A 245 -16.54 -12.90 10.64
CA ASP A 245 -16.68 -13.13 12.07
C ASP A 245 -15.33 -13.38 12.75
N ARG A 246 -14.46 -14.18 12.11
CA ARG A 246 -13.09 -14.41 12.58
C ARG A 246 -12.28 -13.11 12.62
N ILE A 247 -12.43 -12.21 11.65
CA ILE A 247 -11.80 -10.88 11.68
C ILE A 247 -12.30 -10.09 12.90
N ARG A 248 -13.63 -10.05 13.13
CA ARG A 248 -14.25 -9.32 14.24
C ARG A 248 -13.80 -9.82 15.62
N VAL A 249 -13.64 -11.13 15.78
CA VAL A 249 -13.14 -11.74 17.04
C VAL A 249 -11.61 -11.87 17.09
N ARG A 250 -10.89 -11.28 16.12
CA ARG A 250 -9.43 -11.29 16.02
C ARG A 250 -8.80 -12.69 15.94
N ASP A 251 -9.54 -13.67 15.40
CA ASP A 251 -9.03 -15.00 15.06
C ASP A 251 -8.41 -14.98 13.64
N LEU A 252 -7.35 -14.20 13.51
CA LEU A 252 -6.73 -13.90 12.22
C LEU A 252 -5.88 -15.06 11.67
N TYR A 253 -5.59 -15.01 10.37
CA TYR A 253 -4.49 -15.77 9.79
C TYR A 253 -3.17 -15.42 10.48
N GLN A 254 -2.32 -16.43 10.68
CA GLN A 254 -1.12 -16.31 11.49
C GLN A 254 0.13 -16.30 10.61
N CYS A 255 0.94 -15.25 10.72
CA CYS A 255 2.28 -15.24 10.13
C CYS A 255 3.17 -16.22 10.89
N VAL A 256 3.53 -17.34 10.26
CA VAL A 256 4.30 -18.42 10.88
C VAL A 256 5.80 -18.18 10.84
N ASP A 257 6.30 -17.56 9.76
CA ASP A 257 7.71 -17.16 9.65
C ASP A 257 7.89 -16.05 8.60
N TYR A 258 9.04 -15.40 8.60
CA TYR A 258 9.38 -14.37 7.62
C TYR A 258 10.89 -14.27 7.34
N LYS A 259 11.24 -13.75 6.17
CA LYS A 259 12.62 -13.47 5.78
C LYS A 259 12.71 -12.17 4.97
N CYS A 260 13.74 -11.35 5.23
CA CYS A 260 14.12 -10.26 4.35
C CYS A 260 15.22 -10.77 3.41
N ILE A 261 14.99 -10.67 2.11
CA ILE A 261 15.86 -11.20 1.08
C ILE A 261 16.40 -10.02 0.27
N SER A 262 17.72 -9.96 0.10
CA SER A 262 18.35 -8.92 -0.72
C SER A 262 17.91 -9.05 -2.18
N TRP A 263 17.90 -7.92 -2.89
CA TRP A 263 17.48 -7.92 -4.29
C TRP A 263 18.18 -9.00 -5.15
N PRO A 264 19.52 -9.13 -5.16
CA PRO A 264 20.19 -10.08 -6.06
C PRO A 264 19.90 -11.56 -5.74
N ALA A 265 19.53 -11.86 -4.49
CA ALA A 265 19.24 -13.23 -4.04
C ALA A 265 17.75 -13.60 -4.14
N ARG A 266 16.88 -12.72 -4.66
CA ARG A 266 15.42 -12.92 -4.61
C ARG A 266 14.92 -14.10 -5.44
N ARG A 267 15.48 -14.33 -6.63
CA ARG A 267 14.89 -15.25 -7.63
C ARG A 267 14.76 -16.69 -7.13
N PRO A 268 15.80 -17.30 -6.53
CA PRO A 268 15.71 -18.66 -6.01
C PRO A 268 14.62 -18.80 -4.95
N PHE A 269 14.43 -17.81 -4.09
CA PHE A 269 13.40 -17.85 -3.05
C PHE A 269 12.00 -17.77 -3.67
N LEU A 270 11.78 -16.83 -4.60
CA LEU A 270 10.48 -16.63 -5.26
C LEU A 270 10.05 -17.83 -6.11
N GLU A 271 11.00 -18.51 -6.75
CA GLU A 271 10.73 -19.66 -7.62
C GLU A 271 10.62 -20.98 -6.82
N TYR A 272 11.41 -21.15 -5.76
CA TYR A 272 11.52 -22.42 -5.03
C TYR A 272 10.54 -22.53 -3.86
N ILE A 273 10.19 -21.43 -3.20
CA ILE A 273 9.33 -21.42 -2.01
C ILE A 273 7.88 -21.21 -2.47
N THR A 274 7.12 -22.29 -2.50
CA THR A 274 5.72 -22.30 -2.93
C THR A 274 4.82 -22.89 -1.85
N PRO A 275 3.51 -22.54 -1.82
CA PRO A 275 2.57 -23.16 -0.88
C PRO A 275 2.60 -24.69 -0.96
N GLN A 276 2.64 -25.24 -2.17
CA GLN A 276 2.65 -26.69 -2.38
C GLN A 276 3.85 -27.37 -1.73
N ARG A 277 5.06 -26.85 -1.94
CA ARG A 277 6.28 -27.45 -1.37
C ARG A 277 6.31 -27.38 0.15
N ILE A 278 5.79 -26.29 0.71
CA ILE A 278 5.67 -26.13 2.17
C ILE A 278 4.69 -27.16 2.73
N VAL A 279 3.56 -27.35 2.06
CA VAL A 279 2.53 -28.33 2.45
C VAL A 279 3.05 -29.76 2.33
N ASP A 280 3.69 -30.11 1.22
CA ASP A 280 4.28 -31.44 1.02
C ASP A 280 5.30 -31.77 2.12
N ALA A 281 6.18 -30.81 2.45
CA ALA A 281 7.15 -30.97 3.53
C ALA A 281 6.49 -31.04 4.91
N ALA A 282 5.46 -30.22 5.17
CA ALA A 282 4.74 -30.21 6.44
C ALA A 282 3.97 -31.53 6.68
N ASN A 283 3.29 -32.04 5.66
CA ASN A 283 2.55 -33.31 5.73
C ASN A 283 3.50 -34.51 5.91
N ALA A 284 4.65 -34.52 5.24
CA ALA A 284 5.67 -35.55 5.46
C ALA A 284 6.18 -35.55 6.92
N LEU A 285 6.48 -34.37 7.47
CA LEU A 285 6.89 -34.22 8.88
C LEU A 285 5.78 -34.60 9.88
N ALA A 286 4.52 -34.33 9.54
CA ALA A 286 3.37 -34.71 10.36
C ALA A 286 3.25 -36.23 10.46
N GLN A 287 3.38 -36.93 9.32
CA GLN A 287 3.37 -38.40 9.25
C GLN A 287 4.53 -39.02 10.04
N GLU A 288 5.75 -38.49 9.92
CA GLU A 288 6.92 -38.93 10.69
C GLU A 288 6.73 -38.76 12.20
N SER A 289 6.03 -37.69 12.60
CA SER A 289 5.78 -37.36 14.00
C SER A 289 4.52 -38.02 14.57
N GLY A 290 3.78 -38.79 13.78
CA GLY A 290 2.50 -39.41 14.17
C GLY A 290 1.38 -38.41 14.43
N GLN A 291 1.45 -37.21 13.86
CA GLN A 291 0.38 -36.20 13.93
C GLN A 291 -0.64 -36.43 12.82
N ASP A 292 -1.90 -36.61 13.19
CA ASP A 292 -3.02 -36.74 12.26
C ASP A 292 -3.48 -35.34 11.83
N VAL A 293 -2.81 -34.79 10.81
CA VAL A 293 -3.12 -33.48 10.22
C VAL A 293 -3.00 -33.59 8.71
N ASP A 294 -4.07 -33.21 8.01
CA ASP A 294 -4.05 -33.04 6.55
C ASP A 294 -4.08 -31.55 6.22
N ILE A 295 -2.93 -31.02 5.80
CA ILE A 295 -2.79 -29.60 5.43
C ILE A 295 -3.01 -29.49 3.94
N LEU A 296 -3.91 -28.59 3.53
CA LEU A 296 -4.17 -28.32 2.12
C LEU A 296 -3.32 -27.15 1.62
N LYS A 297 -3.08 -27.12 0.31
CA LYS A 297 -2.40 -25.99 -0.36
C LYS A 297 -3.04 -24.64 0.01
N ASP A 298 -4.36 -24.60 0.07
CA ASP A 298 -5.12 -23.39 0.32
C ASP A 298 -5.05 -22.92 1.79
N ASP A 299 -4.53 -23.75 2.71
CA ASP A 299 -4.31 -23.38 4.12
C ASP A 299 -3.03 -22.55 4.32
N VAL A 300 -2.15 -22.49 3.32
CA VAL A 300 -0.85 -21.81 3.39
C VAL A 300 -0.78 -20.70 2.36
N VAL A 301 -0.43 -19.50 2.82
CA VAL A 301 -0.18 -18.34 1.94
C VAL A 301 1.31 -18.00 1.97
N VAL A 302 1.92 -17.93 0.80
CA VAL A 302 3.28 -17.41 0.61
C VAL A 302 3.18 -16.01 0.06
N ASP A 303 3.53 -15.03 0.89
CA ASP A 303 3.52 -13.62 0.55
C ASP A 303 4.94 -13.14 0.24
N SER A 304 5.11 -12.59 -0.96
CA SER A 304 6.39 -12.15 -1.51
C SER A 304 6.34 -10.67 -1.86
N SER A 305 6.37 -9.82 -0.84
CA SER A 305 6.17 -8.38 -1.02
C SER A 305 7.48 -7.66 -1.36
N ILE A 306 7.53 -6.96 -2.50
CA ILE A 306 8.71 -6.17 -2.93
C ILE A 306 8.69 -4.81 -2.23
N MET A 307 9.74 -4.50 -1.47
CA MET A 307 9.93 -3.19 -0.82
C MET A 307 11.01 -2.42 -1.57
N HIS A 308 10.75 -1.17 -1.95
CA HIS A 308 11.71 -0.36 -2.71
C HIS A 308 11.53 1.15 -2.49
N TYR A 309 12.54 1.93 -2.88
CA TYR A 309 12.61 3.39 -2.72
C TYR A 309 11.86 4.18 -3.82
N GLY A 310 10.92 3.54 -4.53
CA GLY A 310 10.16 4.13 -5.64
C GLY A 310 10.57 3.60 -7.02
N MET A 311 11.85 3.34 -7.25
CA MET A 311 12.40 2.95 -8.58
C MET A 311 12.90 1.50 -8.65
N LYS A 312 12.16 0.55 -8.05
CA LYS A 312 12.57 -0.86 -7.90
C LYS A 312 14.03 -0.93 -7.41
N GLN A 313 14.91 -1.61 -8.12
CA GLN A 313 16.31 -1.80 -7.75
C GLN A 313 17.21 -0.57 -7.95
N SER A 314 16.77 0.38 -8.78
CA SER A 314 17.57 1.54 -9.15
C SER A 314 17.61 2.54 -8.01
N ASN A 315 18.73 3.27 -7.89
CA ASN A 315 18.79 4.43 -7.03
C ASN A 315 17.79 5.47 -7.56
N PRO A 316 16.83 5.94 -6.73
CA PRO A 316 15.84 6.92 -7.18
C PRO A 316 16.48 8.20 -7.72
N LEU A 317 17.63 8.62 -7.18
CA LEU A 317 18.30 9.85 -7.61
C LEU A 317 18.86 9.77 -9.03
N ASP A 318 19.23 8.58 -9.52
CA ASP A 318 19.79 8.41 -10.86
C ASP A 318 18.78 8.82 -11.96
N SER A 319 17.49 8.72 -11.66
CA SER A 319 16.40 9.07 -12.58
C SER A 319 15.92 10.52 -12.48
N VAL A 320 16.50 11.30 -11.57
CA VAL A 320 16.17 12.71 -11.34
C VAL A 320 17.27 13.57 -11.93
N LYS A 321 16.87 14.62 -12.65
CA LYS A 321 17.81 15.65 -13.12
C LYS A 321 17.88 16.81 -12.14
N PHE A 322 19.08 17.34 -11.97
CA PHE A 322 19.35 18.46 -11.09
C PHE A 322 19.97 19.63 -11.86
N TYR A 323 19.77 20.84 -11.35
CA TYR A 323 20.44 22.05 -11.79
C TYR A 323 21.23 22.68 -10.63
N SER A 324 22.15 23.58 -10.94
CA SER A 324 22.89 24.35 -9.94
C SER A 324 22.49 25.82 -10.02
N LYS A 325 22.45 26.53 -8.89
CA LYS A 325 22.24 27.99 -8.90
C LYS A 325 23.25 28.75 -9.75
N ARG A 326 24.46 28.21 -9.91
CA ARG A 326 25.53 28.83 -10.73
C ARG A 326 25.27 28.69 -12.23
N SER A 327 24.46 27.72 -12.62
CA SER A 327 24.12 27.42 -14.02
C SER A 327 22.69 26.91 -14.05
N ALA A 328 21.73 27.82 -13.84
CA ALA A 328 20.34 27.45 -13.66
C ALA A 328 19.75 26.82 -14.94
N ASP A 329 20.26 27.21 -16.12
CA ASP A 329 19.76 26.81 -17.44
C ASP A 329 20.27 25.46 -17.96
N VAL A 330 21.08 24.76 -17.16
CA VAL A 330 21.60 23.43 -17.50
C VAL A 330 21.15 22.43 -16.43
N CYS A 331 20.75 21.23 -16.86
CA CYS A 331 20.47 20.12 -15.96
C CYS A 331 21.28 18.88 -16.31
N ALA A 332 21.60 18.09 -15.30
CA ALA A 332 22.34 16.85 -15.42
C ALA A 332 21.89 15.83 -14.37
N HIS A 333 22.23 14.56 -14.60
CA HIS A 333 22.11 13.52 -13.58
C HIS A 333 23.23 13.66 -12.55
N PRO A 334 22.95 13.40 -11.26
CA PRO A 334 23.96 13.51 -10.23
C PRO A 334 25.00 12.39 -10.39
N GLN A 335 26.26 12.71 -10.15
CA GLN A 335 27.35 11.73 -10.16
C GLN A 335 27.62 11.19 -8.74
N PRO A 336 28.24 10.00 -8.62
CA PRO A 336 28.74 9.54 -7.34
C PRO A 336 29.67 10.59 -6.71
N GLY A 337 29.35 11.06 -5.50
CA GLY A 337 30.05 12.15 -4.82
C GLY A 337 29.26 13.46 -4.73
N ASP A 338 28.22 13.65 -5.55
CA ASP A 338 27.33 14.82 -5.48
C ASP A 338 26.29 14.69 -4.35
N TYR A 339 26.09 13.49 -3.84
CA TYR A 339 25.16 13.15 -2.74
C TYR A 339 25.82 12.21 -1.73
N SER A 340 25.15 11.98 -0.60
CA SER A 340 25.67 11.16 0.51
C SER A 340 26.04 9.74 0.06
N LEU A 341 27.24 9.29 0.46
CA LEU A 341 27.67 7.90 0.26
C LEU A 341 27.10 6.94 1.31
N LEU A 342 26.47 7.46 2.38
CA LEU A 342 25.88 6.67 3.47
C LEU A 342 24.44 6.25 3.13
N MET A 343 24.27 5.58 1.99
CA MET A 343 23.00 5.06 1.51
C MET A 343 23.04 3.53 1.39
N PRO A 344 21.89 2.84 1.31
CA PRO A 344 21.85 1.41 1.04
C PRO A 344 22.54 1.05 -0.27
N THR A 345 23.24 -0.08 -0.30
CA THR A 345 23.81 -0.63 -1.54
C THR A 345 22.72 -1.09 -2.53
N TYR A 346 21.58 -1.54 -2.01
CA TYR A 346 20.42 -1.96 -2.80
C TYR A 346 19.19 -1.16 -2.38
N PHE A 347 18.47 -0.62 -3.36
CA PHE A 347 17.27 0.20 -3.15
C PHE A 347 15.97 -0.61 -3.18
N ALA A 348 16.08 -1.94 -3.26
CA ALA A 348 14.98 -2.87 -3.14
C ALA A 348 15.35 -4.13 -2.34
N GLU A 349 14.33 -4.74 -1.75
CA GLU A 349 14.39 -6.04 -1.08
C GLU A 349 13.06 -6.78 -1.24
N VAL A 350 13.05 -8.08 -0.93
CA VAL A 350 11.82 -8.88 -0.84
C VAL A 350 11.57 -9.23 0.62
N LEU A 351 10.38 -8.89 1.12
CA LEU A 351 9.87 -9.37 2.39
C LEU A 351 9.02 -10.61 2.13
N LEU A 352 9.62 -11.78 2.36
CA LEU A 352 8.94 -13.07 2.29
C LEU A 352 8.25 -13.36 3.64
N ARG A 353 6.98 -13.72 3.61
CA ARG A 353 6.20 -14.11 4.79
C ARG A 353 5.37 -15.34 4.47
N ILE A 354 5.30 -16.24 5.44
CA ILE A 354 4.47 -17.43 5.35
C ILE A 354 3.32 -17.26 6.33
N PHE A 355 2.09 -17.41 5.84
CA PHE A 355 0.90 -17.40 6.69
C PHE A 355 0.23 -18.76 6.68
N SER A 356 -0.36 -19.11 7.81
CA SER A 356 -1.30 -20.23 7.92
C SER A 356 -2.71 -19.68 8.20
N LYS A 357 -3.70 -20.18 7.45
CA LYS A 357 -5.11 -19.84 7.64
C LYS A 357 -5.72 -20.51 8.88
N ASN A 358 -5.10 -21.59 9.35
CA ASN A 358 -5.51 -22.37 10.51
C ASN A 358 -4.41 -22.37 11.60
N LYS A 359 -4.71 -21.80 12.76
CA LYS A 359 -3.77 -21.76 13.89
C LYS A 359 -3.32 -23.13 14.39
N ASN A 360 -4.13 -24.17 14.21
CA ASN A 360 -3.81 -25.51 14.72
C ASN A 360 -2.63 -26.15 14.00
N VAL A 361 -2.33 -25.69 12.77
CA VAL A 361 -1.22 -26.21 11.96
C VAL A 361 -0.02 -25.26 11.94
N PHE A 362 0.00 -24.25 12.82
CA PHE A 362 1.06 -23.23 12.85
C PHE A 362 2.46 -23.85 12.95
N GLY A 363 2.71 -24.70 13.96
CA GLY A 363 4.03 -25.25 14.23
C GLY A 363 4.52 -26.14 13.09
N ILE A 364 3.65 -26.98 12.55
CA ILE A 364 4.00 -27.93 11.49
C ILE A 364 4.22 -27.22 10.14
N VAL A 365 3.45 -26.17 9.82
CA VAL A 365 3.70 -25.33 8.63
C VAL A 365 5.02 -24.59 8.75
N GLN A 366 5.38 -24.07 9.95
CA GLN A 366 6.68 -23.45 10.16
C GLN A 366 7.82 -24.46 9.94
N ALA A 367 7.66 -25.69 10.46
CA ALA A 367 8.64 -26.76 10.28
C ALA A 367 8.80 -27.14 8.80
N GLY A 368 7.68 -27.30 8.07
CA GLY A 368 7.67 -27.56 6.63
C GLY A 368 8.37 -26.46 5.82
N TYR A 369 8.06 -25.18 6.09
CA TYR A 369 8.75 -24.05 5.46
C TYR A 369 10.26 -24.07 5.69
N ARG A 370 10.70 -24.35 6.92
CA ARG A 370 12.13 -24.40 7.25
C ARG A 370 12.84 -25.57 6.61
N LYS A 371 12.15 -26.71 6.45
CA LYS A 371 12.65 -27.84 5.66
C LYS A 371 12.86 -27.43 4.20
N VAL A 372 11.88 -26.78 3.58
CA VAL A 372 12.01 -26.23 2.22
C VAL A 372 13.14 -25.21 2.11
N LEU A 373 13.32 -24.34 3.11
CA LEU A 373 14.40 -23.36 3.14
C LEU A 373 15.78 -24.04 3.21
N LYS A 374 15.91 -25.12 4.00
CA LYS A 374 17.13 -25.92 4.05
C LYS A 374 17.40 -26.63 2.73
N ASP A 375 16.36 -27.20 2.11
CA ASP A 375 16.50 -27.89 0.82
C ASP A 375 16.90 -26.91 -0.30
N LEU A 376 16.44 -25.66 -0.24
CA LEU A 376 16.90 -24.57 -1.11
C LEU A 376 18.38 -24.25 -0.87
N GLN A 377 18.81 -24.15 0.39
CA GLN A 377 20.21 -23.94 0.75
C GLN A 377 21.09 -25.04 0.16
N GLU A 378 20.73 -26.31 0.39
CA GLU A 378 21.46 -27.48 -0.11
C GLU A 378 21.50 -27.50 -1.65
N ALA A 379 20.42 -27.09 -2.33
CA ALA A 379 20.38 -26.99 -3.78
C ALA A 379 21.28 -25.87 -4.33
N ILE A 380 21.44 -24.77 -3.60
CA ILE A 380 22.35 -23.67 -3.97
C ILE A 380 23.80 -24.08 -3.73
N GLU A 381 24.10 -24.68 -2.58
CA GLU A 381 25.44 -25.16 -2.22
C GLU A 381 25.91 -26.27 -3.17
N SER A 382 24.99 -27.14 -3.62
CA SER A 382 25.29 -28.17 -4.61
C SER A 382 25.36 -27.65 -6.06
N GLY A 383 25.19 -26.35 -6.29
CA GLY A 383 25.18 -25.74 -7.63
C GLY A 383 23.98 -26.11 -8.52
N ARG A 384 22.95 -26.77 -7.98
CA ARG A 384 21.72 -27.10 -8.72
C ARG A 384 20.89 -25.86 -9.00
N ILE A 385 20.98 -24.84 -8.14
CA ILE A 385 20.32 -23.56 -8.26
C ILE A 385 21.35 -22.44 -8.11
N LYS A 386 21.29 -21.43 -8.97
CA LYS A 386 22.17 -20.25 -8.85
C LYS A 386 21.73 -19.39 -7.68
N ALA A 387 22.66 -18.98 -6.81
CA ALA A 387 22.36 -18.17 -5.62
C ALA A 387 21.90 -16.74 -5.94
N CYS A 388 22.47 -16.15 -7.00
CA CYS A 388 22.28 -14.77 -7.40
C CYS A 388 22.49 -14.64 -8.91
N ASP A 389 21.93 -13.58 -9.49
CA ASP A 389 22.36 -13.11 -10.81
C ASP A 389 23.65 -12.27 -10.65
N PRO A 390 24.79 -12.67 -11.23
CA PRO A 390 26.04 -11.91 -11.15
C PRO A 390 25.92 -10.49 -11.72
N ALA A 391 25.04 -10.27 -12.70
CA ALA A 391 24.82 -8.94 -13.29
C ALA A 391 24.13 -7.96 -12.33
N GLU A 392 23.48 -8.48 -11.28
CA GLU A 392 22.75 -7.68 -10.29
C GLU A 392 23.48 -7.58 -8.93
N CYS A 393 24.61 -8.27 -8.74
CA CYS A 393 25.41 -8.19 -7.51
C CYS A 393 26.42 -7.03 -7.58
N SER A 394 26.46 -6.21 -6.52
CA SER A 394 27.56 -5.26 -6.29
C SER A 394 28.91 -5.99 -6.14
N PRO A 395 30.05 -5.41 -6.55
CA PRO A 395 31.39 -5.99 -6.33
C PRO A 395 31.72 -6.27 -4.85
N THR A 396 31.01 -5.62 -3.93
CA THR A 396 31.16 -5.79 -2.47
C THR A 396 30.09 -6.69 -1.85
N CYS A 397 29.28 -7.37 -2.67
CA CYS A 397 28.16 -8.14 -2.18
C CYS A 397 28.62 -9.43 -1.49
N ALA A 398 28.08 -9.71 -0.28
CA ALA A 398 28.22 -10.98 0.41
C ALA A 398 27.41 -12.14 -0.24
N CYS A 399 26.91 -11.95 -1.47
CA CYS A 399 26.23 -12.99 -2.24
C CYS A 399 27.28 -14.02 -2.70
N ALA A 400 26.98 -15.31 -2.52
CA ALA A 400 27.93 -16.41 -2.77
C ALA A 400 28.45 -16.53 -4.23
N CYS A 401 28.03 -15.65 -5.16
CA CYS A 401 28.49 -15.69 -6.55
C CYS A 401 29.95 -15.23 -6.77
N HIS A 402 30.68 -14.80 -5.74
CA HIS A 402 32.11 -14.43 -5.86
C HIS A 402 33.07 -15.35 -5.10
N PHE A 403 32.63 -16.53 -4.61
CA PHE A 403 33.56 -17.53 -4.07
C PHE A 403 34.26 -18.29 -5.22
N ALA A 404 35.18 -17.61 -5.91
CA ALA A 404 36.34 -18.26 -6.51
C ALA A 404 37.51 -18.18 -5.50
N PRO A 405 38.36 -19.20 -5.34
CA PRO A 405 39.43 -19.18 -4.36
C PRO A 405 40.53 -18.23 -4.84
N LEU A 406 40.51 -16.97 -4.37
CA LEU A 406 41.68 -16.11 -4.45
C LEU A 406 42.67 -16.54 -3.36
N ILE A 407 43.43 -17.58 -3.66
CA ILE A 407 44.76 -17.80 -3.07
C ILE A 407 45.77 -17.30 -4.10
N GLN A 408 46.39 -16.16 -3.78
CA GLN A 408 47.84 -15.84 -3.86
C GLN A 408 48.14 -14.38 -4.23
N ASP A 409 48.90 -13.77 -3.32
CA ASP A 409 49.86 -12.68 -3.48
C ASP A 409 49.35 -11.26 -3.79
N VAL A 410 49.27 -10.44 -2.74
CA VAL A 410 49.50 -8.99 -2.84
C VAL A 410 50.65 -8.62 -1.90
N PRO A 411 51.74 -8.02 -2.40
CA PRO A 411 52.85 -7.59 -1.55
C PRO A 411 52.45 -6.38 -0.72
N ALA A 412 52.95 -6.33 0.52
CA ALA A 412 52.81 -5.19 1.40
C ALA A 412 53.43 -3.94 0.75
N ILE A 413 52.59 -2.95 0.43
CA ILE A 413 53.05 -1.60 0.07
C ILE A 413 52.67 -0.66 1.21
N MET A 414 53.70 0.05 1.64
CA MET A 414 53.81 1.00 2.74
C MET A 414 52.62 1.95 2.88
N LEU A 415 52.05 1.98 4.10
CA LEU A 415 51.33 3.14 4.62
C LEU A 415 52.37 4.19 5.02
N THR A 416 52.40 5.31 4.33
CA THR A 416 53.02 6.55 4.83
C THR A 416 51.98 7.65 4.83
N ASP A 417 51.64 8.08 6.03
CA ASP A 417 51.31 9.44 6.47
C ASP A 417 50.42 10.31 5.58
N ILE A 418 49.14 10.40 5.96
CA ILE A 418 48.30 11.58 5.75
C ILE A 418 47.75 12.00 7.12
N ASP A 419 48.67 12.40 8.01
CA ASP A 419 48.38 13.31 9.12
C ASP A 419 48.82 14.70 8.66
N ASP A 420 47.94 15.42 7.96
CA ASP A 420 47.98 16.89 7.85
C ASP A 420 46.74 17.40 7.11
N LEU A 421 45.63 17.49 7.83
CA LEU A 421 44.50 18.38 7.48
C LEU A 421 43.63 18.61 8.72
N ALA A 422 44.24 19.23 9.74
CA ALA A 422 43.51 19.88 10.82
C ALA A 422 43.42 21.39 10.54
N SER A 423 42.20 21.90 10.30
CA SER A 423 41.67 23.09 11.00
C SER A 423 40.36 23.58 10.37
N ALA A 424 39.24 23.16 10.96
CA ALA A 424 38.03 23.99 11.00
C ALA A 424 37.50 23.95 12.44
N PRO A 425 37.15 25.11 13.05
CA PRO A 425 36.80 25.16 14.46
C PRO A 425 35.46 24.47 14.71
N THR A 426 35.48 23.46 15.58
CA THR A 426 34.27 22.85 16.16
C THR A 426 33.60 23.87 17.08
N PRO A 427 32.27 24.09 17.03
CA PRO A 427 31.61 24.94 18.01
C PRO A 427 31.67 24.29 19.41
N PRO A 428 31.77 25.09 20.50
CA PRO A 428 31.93 24.54 21.83
C PRO A 428 30.65 23.83 22.28
N ALA A 429 30.81 22.61 22.81
CA ALA A 429 29.76 21.89 23.52
C ALA A 429 29.37 22.71 24.75
N THR A 430 28.14 23.21 24.79
CA THR A 430 27.58 23.83 25.99
C THR A 430 27.12 22.72 26.94
N GLU A 431 27.70 22.67 28.14
CA GLU A 431 27.30 21.76 29.20
C GLU A 431 25.85 22.02 29.63
N ALA A 432 25.09 20.95 29.82
CA ALA A 432 23.71 21.02 30.34
C ALA A 432 23.71 21.24 31.87
N PRO A 433 22.85 22.11 32.41
CA PRO A 433 22.71 22.26 33.87
C PRO A 433 21.97 21.08 34.51
N SER A 434 22.30 20.79 35.76
CA SER A 434 21.93 19.59 36.52
C SER A 434 20.63 19.72 37.35
N THR A 435 19.63 18.87 37.03
CA THR A 435 18.53 18.27 37.86
C THR A 435 17.46 19.16 38.56
N PRO A 436 16.22 18.68 38.90
CA PRO A 436 15.76 17.29 39.09
C PRO A 436 14.40 16.87 38.44
N LYS A 437 14.05 15.58 38.63
CA LYS A 437 12.98 14.74 38.04
C LYS A 437 11.55 15.32 38.01
N ALA A 438 10.87 15.15 36.86
CA ALA A 438 9.42 14.94 36.76
C ALA A 438 9.06 14.05 35.54
N LYS A 439 8.02 13.22 35.70
CA LYS A 439 7.58 12.16 34.77
C LYS A 439 6.88 12.74 33.54
N ALA A 440 7.31 12.33 32.34
CA ALA A 440 6.45 12.22 31.16
C ALA A 440 7.07 11.17 30.20
N HIS A 441 6.33 10.11 29.90
CA HIS A 441 6.73 9.10 28.93
C HIS A 441 6.43 9.62 27.52
N SER A 442 7.46 10.04 26.78
CA SER A 442 7.43 10.10 25.31
C SER A 442 8.66 9.38 24.77
N ARG A 443 8.47 8.17 24.23
CA ARG A 443 9.52 7.46 23.49
C ARG A 443 9.62 8.07 22.08
N GLN A 444 10.48 9.07 21.90
CA GLN A 444 11.06 9.37 20.60
C GLN A 444 12.32 8.51 20.46
N GLY A 445 12.27 7.47 19.64
CA GLY A 445 13.42 6.65 19.29
C GLY A 445 14.15 7.29 18.11
N SER A 446 15.21 8.06 18.38
CA SER A 446 16.26 8.35 17.40
C SER A 446 17.15 7.11 17.29
N PHE A 447 17.21 6.47 16.12
CA PHE A 447 18.14 5.36 15.89
C PHE A 447 19.28 5.82 14.99
N SER A 448 20.47 5.80 15.57
CA SER A 448 21.76 5.84 14.87
C SER A 448 22.02 4.50 14.19
N PHE A 449 22.49 4.55 12.94
CA PHE A 449 22.87 3.38 12.17
C PHE A 449 24.31 3.00 12.53
N SER A 450 24.49 1.97 13.38
CA SER A 450 25.82 1.42 13.66
C SER A 450 26.15 0.33 12.65
N GLY A 451 27.11 0.60 11.78
CA GLY A 451 27.77 -0.43 10.97
C GLY A 451 28.56 -1.37 11.88
N MET A 452 28.34 -2.68 11.76
CA MET A 452 29.14 -3.69 12.45
C MET A 452 30.29 -4.11 11.55
N GLY A 453 31.50 -3.71 11.96
CA GLY A 453 32.77 -4.26 11.50
C GLY A 453 33.01 -5.69 11.99
N GLY A 454 33.96 -6.36 11.33
CA GLY A 454 34.16 -7.80 11.34
C GLY A 454 34.57 -8.43 12.67
N GLY A 455 34.15 -9.69 12.82
CA GLY A 455 34.67 -10.65 13.78
C GLY A 455 35.05 -11.95 13.07
N THR A 456 36.24 -12.43 13.34
CA THR A 456 36.89 -13.60 12.75
C THR A 456 36.38 -14.93 13.34
N GLY A 457 36.40 -15.99 12.52
CA GLY A 457 36.50 -17.38 13.00
C GLY A 457 35.19 -18.11 13.33
N GLY A 458 34.44 -18.51 12.31
CA GLY A 458 33.35 -19.49 12.41
C GLY A 458 32.85 -19.84 11.01
N SER A 459 32.60 -21.12 10.74
CA SER A 459 32.12 -21.61 9.43
C SER A 459 31.00 -20.71 8.89
N ALA A 460 31.26 -20.01 7.79
CA ALA A 460 30.42 -18.94 7.29
C ALA A 460 29.16 -19.49 6.61
N SER A 461 28.15 -19.85 7.40
CA SER A 461 26.79 -20.01 6.89
C SER A 461 26.35 -18.68 6.29
N THR A 462 25.95 -18.67 5.01
CA THR A 462 25.43 -17.45 4.38
C THR A 462 24.21 -16.95 5.19
N PRO A 463 24.12 -15.65 5.53
CA PRO A 463 23.14 -15.13 6.50
C PRO A 463 21.67 -15.33 6.08
N PHE A 464 21.42 -15.66 4.82
CA PHE A 464 20.08 -15.82 4.23
C PHE A 464 19.37 -17.13 4.61
N PHE A 465 20.07 -18.19 5.00
CA PHE A 465 19.44 -19.51 5.24
C PHE A 465 19.30 -19.88 6.72
N ASN A 466 19.91 -19.12 7.63
CA ASN A 466 19.79 -19.38 9.05
C ASN A 466 18.34 -19.26 9.53
N ASN A 467 17.87 -20.25 10.28
CA ASN A 467 16.57 -20.19 10.94
C ASN A 467 16.50 -18.94 11.81
N ASN A 468 15.34 -18.29 11.82
CA ASN A 468 15.11 -17.18 12.72
C ASN A 468 15.04 -17.73 14.16
N SER A 469 16.12 -17.51 14.92
CA SER A 469 16.27 -17.98 16.30
C SER A 469 15.21 -17.41 17.24
N PHE A 470 14.60 -16.28 16.88
CA PHE A 470 13.58 -15.61 17.69
C PHE A 470 12.16 -16.13 17.46
N THR A 471 11.88 -16.82 16.34
CA THR A 471 10.52 -17.24 15.96
C THR A 471 10.30 -18.75 16.00
N THR A 472 11.34 -19.53 16.29
CA THR A 472 11.29 -21.00 16.26
C THR A 472 10.33 -21.56 17.30
N VAL A 473 9.41 -22.42 16.86
CA VAL A 473 8.50 -23.16 17.74
C VAL A 473 8.52 -24.67 17.44
N PRO A 474 8.11 -25.53 18.39
CA PRO A 474 7.90 -26.95 18.14
C PRO A 474 6.81 -27.23 17.07
N PRO A 475 6.86 -28.35 16.33
CA PRO A 475 5.85 -28.67 15.31
C PRO A 475 4.41 -28.78 15.83
N ASN A 476 4.23 -29.19 17.09
CA ASN A 476 2.92 -29.26 17.75
C ASN A 476 2.46 -27.93 18.37
N TYR A 477 3.18 -26.83 18.15
CA TYR A 477 2.84 -25.53 18.71
C TYR A 477 1.59 -24.95 18.05
N VAL A 478 0.65 -24.53 18.90
CA VAL A 478 -0.56 -23.79 18.51
C VAL A 478 -0.52 -22.43 19.24
N PRO A 479 -0.53 -21.30 18.52
CA PRO A 479 -0.52 -19.99 19.16
C PRO A 479 -1.81 -19.76 19.95
N PRO A 480 -1.73 -19.09 21.12
CA PRO A 480 -2.91 -18.77 21.90
C PRO A 480 -3.80 -17.78 21.14
N SER A 481 -5.12 -18.01 21.14
CA SER A 481 -6.07 -17.04 20.58
C SER A 481 -6.01 -15.74 21.39
N PRO A 482 -5.92 -14.55 20.76
CA PRO A 482 -5.95 -13.26 21.45
C PRO A 482 -7.18 -13.11 22.37
N SER A 483 -8.31 -13.66 21.95
CA SER A 483 -9.58 -13.63 22.68
C SER A 483 -9.58 -14.52 23.93
N ALA A 484 -8.83 -15.63 23.91
CA ALA A 484 -8.64 -16.49 25.08
C ALA A 484 -7.71 -15.87 26.13
N ALA A 485 -6.72 -15.08 25.71
CA ALA A 485 -5.85 -14.33 26.63
C ALA A 485 -6.62 -13.20 27.35
N ALA A 486 -7.53 -12.51 26.65
CA ALA A 486 -8.43 -11.52 27.24
C ALA A 486 -9.47 -12.13 28.20
N ALA A 487 -10.00 -13.32 27.87
CA ALA A 487 -10.93 -14.05 28.72
C ALA A 487 -10.29 -14.54 30.04
N LYS A 488 -9.02 -14.98 30.03
CA LYS A 488 -8.28 -15.37 31.24
C LYS A 488 -8.05 -14.23 32.24
N ASN A 489 -8.09 -12.97 31.78
CA ASN A 489 -7.91 -11.78 32.63
C ASN A 489 -9.22 -11.17 33.14
N ARG A 490 -10.38 -11.74 32.81
CA ARG A 490 -11.67 -11.33 33.39
C ARG A 490 -11.99 -12.22 34.60
N LYS A 491 -11.84 -11.68 35.82
CA LYS A 491 -12.43 -12.30 37.02
C LYS A 491 -13.94 -12.48 36.78
N PRO A 492 -14.53 -13.64 37.13
CA PRO A 492 -15.94 -13.88 36.90
C PRO A 492 -16.77 -12.90 37.72
N ARG A 493 -17.58 -12.07 37.05
CA ARG A 493 -18.60 -11.25 37.69
C ARG A 493 -19.67 -12.22 38.19
N SER A 494 -19.84 -12.33 39.50
CA SER A 494 -20.83 -13.19 40.13
C SER A 494 -22.23 -12.87 39.61
N LYS A 495 -22.96 -13.93 39.25
CA LYS A 495 -24.40 -13.88 38.94
C LYS A 495 -25.17 -13.44 40.18
N VAL A 496 -25.80 -12.28 40.16
CA VAL A 496 -26.96 -11.97 41.00
C VAL A 496 -28.01 -11.31 40.12
N LEU A 497 -28.84 -12.15 39.51
CA LEU A 497 -30.17 -11.78 39.03
C LEU A 497 -31.10 -12.89 39.46
N GLN A 498 -31.72 -12.71 40.62
CA GLN A 498 -33.01 -13.32 40.96
C GLN A 498 -33.80 -12.35 41.84
N ASN A 499 -34.93 -11.92 41.28
CA ASN A 499 -36.18 -11.48 41.88
C ASN A 499 -36.25 -11.33 43.41
N LYS A 500 -36.77 -10.17 43.84
CA LYS A 500 -37.99 -10.11 44.66
C LYS A 500 -38.58 -8.69 44.71
N ASP A 501 -39.79 -8.58 44.17
CA ASP A 501 -40.76 -7.55 44.49
C ASP A 501 -41.26 -7.64 45.94
N ARG A 502 -41.86 -6.52 46.40
CA ARG A 502 -42.61 -6.27 47.66
C ARG A 502 -41.69 -5.94 48.85
N ASN A 503 -41.89 -4.87 49.62
CA ASN A 503 -43.13 -4.28 50.08
C ASN A 503 -42.94 -2.84 50.60
N VAL A 504 -44.03 -2.09 50.63
CA VAL A 504 -44.25 -0.74 51.19
C VAL A 504 -44.05 -0.69 52.71
N SER A 505 -43.45 0.39 53.22
CA SER A 505 -43.94 1.26 54.33
C SER A 505 -42.81 1.88 55.18
N GLY A 506 -43.03 3.15 55.57
CA GLY A 506 -42.67 3.60 56.93
C GLY A 506 -41.45 4.50 57.10
N SER A 507 -41.72 5.81 57.11
CA SER A 507 -41.32 6.80 58.14
C SER A 507 -39.85 7.04 58.50
N GLY A 508 -39.47 8.33 58.53
CA GLY A 508 -38.64 8.85 59.64
C GLY A 508 -37.51 9.81 59.32
N ASN A 509 -37.85 11.10 59.22
CA ASN A 509 -37.13 12.32 59.66
C ASN A 509 -35.59 12.47 59.76
N SER A 510 -35.21 13.72 59.42
CA SER A 510 -34.07 14.55 59.90
C SER A 510 -32.66 14.13 59.44
N SER A 511 -31.72 14.99 59.03
CA SER A 511 -31.45 16.42 59.27
C SER A 511 -30.58 16.91 58.09
N MET A 512 -30.89 18.03 57.42
CA MET A 512 -30.29 19.35 57.64
C MET A 512 -28.76 19.38 57.70
N GLU A 513 -28.11 19.75 56.58
CA GLU A 513 -27.10 20.82 56.54
C GLU A 513 -26.95 21.36 55.11
N SER A 514 -27.23 22.67 55.01
CA SER A 514 -27.03 23.63 53.92
C SER A 514 -25.52 24.02 53.85
N ILE A 515 -24.88 24.61 52.83
CA ILE A 515 -25.14 25.74 51.91
C ILE A 515 -24.04 25.67 50.83
N GLY A 516 -24.33 26.11 49.60
CA GLY A 516 -23.28 26.45 48.63
C GLY A 516 -23.77 26.68 47.20
N SER A 517 -24.64 27.67 46.98
CA SER A 517 -24.98 28.21 45.66
C SER A 517 -23.90 29.19 45.20
N VAL A 518 -23.46 29.15 43.93
CA VAL A 518 -23.35 30.34 43.07
C VAL A 518 -23.52 29.93 41.59
N ASP A 519 -24.24 30.81 40.89
CA ASP A 519 -24.86 30.77 39.57
C ASP A 519 -23.97 30.84 38.31
N SER A 520 -24.69 30.67 37.18
CA SER A 520 -24.56 31.29 35.85
C SER A 520 -24.09 30.33 34.74
N ALA A 521 -24.97 29.75 33.92
CA ALA A 521 -25.87 30.31 32.89
C ALA A 521 -25.15 30.86 31.65
N SER A 522 -25.24 30.13 30.53
CA SER A 522 -25.74 30.73 29.28
C SER A 522 -26.17 29.69 28.26
N THR A 523 -27.21 30.07 27.55
CA THR A 523 -28.25 29.26 26.95
C THR A 523 -28.10 29.19 25.43
N THR A 524 -28.53 28.06 24.90
CA THR A 524 -28.98 27.78 23.54
C THR A 524 -29.79 28.93 22.90
N THR A 525 -29.68 29.09 21.58
CA THR A 525 -30.71 29.78 20.80
C THR A 525 -31.01 29.01 19.51
N LEU A 526 -32.16 28.34 19.51
CA LEU A 526 -32.94 27.92 18.34
C LEU A 526 -33.99 29.00 18.10
N VAL A 527 -34.22 29.40 16.85
CA VAL A 527 -35.44 30.12 16.44
C VAL A 527 -35.94 29.51 15.13
N ALA A 528 -37.19 29.10 15.14
CA ALA A 528 -38.00 28.73 13.99
C ALA A 528 -39.31 29.55 14.02
N GLY A 529 -39.88 29.77 12.83
CA GLY A 529 -41.22 30.29 12.58
C GLY A 529 -41.22 31.59 11.77
N SER A 530 -42.13 31.90 10.84
CA SER A 530 -43.22 31.18 10.16
C SER A 530 -43.99 32.24 9.33
N GLY A 531 -44.48 31.86 8.14
CA GLY A 531 -45.57 32.55 7.38
C GLY A 531 -45.16 33.78 6.56
N GLY A 532 -45.69 34.06 5.37
CA GLY A 532 -46.69 33.43 4.51
C GLY A 532 -47.11 34.38 3.37
N SER A 533 -47.77 33.82 2.35
CA SER A 533 -48.75 34.43 1.42
C SER A 533 -48.34 35.21 0.14
N GLY A 534 -49.11 34.95 -0.93
CA GLY A 534 -49.30 35.75 -2.16
C GLY A 534 -48.63 35.16 -3.41
N SER A 535 -49.23 34.27 -4.23
CA SER A 535 -50.43 34.30 -5.08
C SER A 535 -50.41 35.28 -6.27
N SER A 536 -50.29 34.73 -7.49
CA SER A 536 -50.91 35.13 -8.78
C SER A 536 -50.02 34.53 -9.90
N GLY A 537 -50.45 33.66 -10.82
CA GLY A 537 -51.76 33.42 -11.43
C GLY A 537 -51.63 33.64 -12.95
N SER A 538 -52.21 32.74 -13.77
CA SER A 538 -52.63 32.89 -15.19
C SER A 538 -52.02 31.86 -16.15
N LEU A 539 -52.72 30.77 -16.50
CA LEU A 539 -53.76 30.56 -17.55
C LEU A 539 -53.20 29.67 -18.68
N ILE A 540 -53.58 28.38 -18.75
CA ILE A 540 -54.62 27.77 -19.61
C ILE A 540 -54.30 27.82 -21.13
N LYS A 541 -54.08 26.64 -21.74
CA LYS A 541 -54.96 26.06 -22.79
C LYS A 541 -54.57 24.62 -23.18
N ASN A 542 -55.55 23.73 -23.04
CA ASN A 542 -55.63 22.40 -23.62
C ASN A 542 -55.68 22.45 -25.16
N LYS A 543 -55.13 21.41 -25.82
CA LYS A 543 -55.76 20.86 -27.04
C LYS A 543 -55.51 19.35 -27.15
N LYS A 544 -56.60 18.65 -27.45
CA LYS A 544 -56.82 17.20 -27.53
C LYS A 544 -57.17 16.85 -28.98
N ARG A 545 -56.78 15.65 -29.45
CA ARG A 545 -57.43 14.72 -30.43
C ARG A 545 -56.33 13.78 -30.98
N GLU A 546 -56.35 12.45 -30.75
CA GLU A 546 -57.18 11.39 -31.40
C GLU A 546 -56.93 11.32 -32.93
N ARG A 547 -56.73 10.19 -33.63
CA ARG A 547 -56.91 8.74 -33.36
C ARG A 547 -56.43 7.93 -34.60
N ASP A 548 -56.18 6.61 -34.42
CA ASP A 548 -56.34 5.45 -35.34
C ASP A 548 -55.48 5.39 -36.65
N ASP A 549 -55.03 4.27 -37.23
CA ASP A 549 -55.36 2.83 -37.13
C ASP A 549 -54.23 1.97 -37.78
N ASP A 550 -54.10 0.72 -37.29
CA ASP A 550 -53.82 -0.59 -37.95
C ASP A 550 -52.74 -0.86 -39.02
N GLY A 551 -52.10 -2.03 -38.90
CA GLY A 551 -51.57 -2.78 -40.05
C GLY A 551 -50.49 -3.85 -39.77
N GLU A 552 -50.89 -5.11 -39.77
CA GLU A 552 -50.18 -6.39 -39.60
C GLU A 552 -48.94 -6.65 -40.49
N GLY A 553 -48.12 -7.64 -40.09
CA GLY A 553 -47.44 -8.52 -41.05
C GLY A 553 -46.01 -8.99 -40.69
N ALA A 554 -45.88 -10.21 -40.20
CA ALA A 554 -44.62 -10.95 -39.99
C ALA A 554 -44.12 -11.64 -41.31
N PRO A 555 -43.22 -12.64 -41.28
CA PRO A 555 -41.74 -12.53 -41.37
C PRO A 555 -41.14 -13.33 -42.56
N VAL A 556 -39.91 -13.06 -43.01
CA VAL A 556 -39.25 -13.89 -44.06
C VAL A 556 -37.72 -14.04 -43.87
N THR A 557 -37.38 -15.24 -43.38
CA THR A 557 -36.31 -16.21 -43.76
C THR A 557 -34.81 -15.87 -43.85
N GLU A 558 -34.06 -16.79 -43.23
CA GLU A 558 -32.68 -17.21 -43.49
C GLU A 558 -32.31 -17.32 -44.98
N ARG A 559 -31.03 -17.02 -45.29
CA ARG A 559 -30.24 -17.80 -46.26
C ARG A 559 -28.74 -17.65 -46.01
N GLU A 560 -28.14 -18.82 -45.76
CA GLU A 560 -26.75 -19.20 -45.99
C GLU A 560 -26.08 -18.53 -47.21
N VAL A 561 -24.74 -18.40 -47.19
CA VAL A 561 -23.81 -19.17 -48.06
C VAL A 561 -22.41 -18.53 -48.14
N LYS A 562 -21.41 -19.34 -47.72
CA LYS A 562 -20.03 -19.55 -48.21
C LYS A 562 -18.94 -18.45 -48.22
N LYS A 563 -17.87 -18.80 -47.49
CA LYS A 563 -16.48 -19.09 -47.95
C LYS A 563 -15.84 -18.13 -48.97
N HIS A 564 -14.71 -17.53 -48.58
CA HIS A 564 -13.34 -17.82 -49.09
C HIS A 564 -12.32 -16.85 -48.46
N ARG A 565 -11.31 -17.35 -47.73
CA ARG A 565 -9.93 -17.70 -48.14
C ARG A 565 -8.93 -16.51 -48.01
N LEU A 566 -7.95 -16.77 -47.13
CA LEU A 566 -6.50 -16.57 -47.29
C LEU A 566 -5.88 -15.16 -47.22
N LYS A 567 -4.95 -15.09 -46.26
CA LYS A 567 -3.57 -14.54 -46.35
C LYS A 567 -3.44 -13.04 -46.59
N GLY A 568 -3.07 -12.36 -45.50
CA GLY A 568 -2.18 -11.20 -45.44
C GLY A 568 -1.53 -11.24 -44.07
#